data_AF-A0A497MXY9-F1
#
_entry.id   AF-A0A497MXY9-F1
#
_cell.length_a   1.000
_cell.length_b   1.000
_cell.length_c   1.000
_cell.angle_alpha   90.00
_cell.angle_beta   90.00
_cell.angle_gamma   90.00
#
_symmetry.space_group_name_H-M   'P 1'
#
loop_
_entity.id
_entity.type
_entity.pdbx_description
1 polymer ?
#
loop_
_entity_poly.entity_id
_entity_poly.type
_entity_poly.pdbx_seq_one_letter_code
_entity_poly.pdbx_strand_id
1 'polypeptide(L)'
;SYLDLRRDIVDYGEIFFWGKEEHGVWGLISAVLDDRIKGVVIENPPQELTLASGESVKTVEVCKLLPPKRLVVLGHGGKSEFLAGLIKAYTEADRRENLRFEEETGRDVMEKIINWVLGRTC
;
A
#
# COMPACT_ATOMS: atom_id res chain seq x y z
N SER A 1 30.46 -5.47 3.19
CA SER A 1 30.20 -4.05 2.84
C SER A 1 29.12 -3.52 3.78
N TYR A 2 28.89 -2.21 3.92
CA TYR A 2 27.79 -1.68 4.77
C TYR A 2 26.38 -2.14 4.30
N LEU A 3 26.32 -2.83 3.15
CA LEU A 3 25.14 -3.40 2.50
C LEU A 3 25.03 -4.92 2.66
N ASP A 4 25.92 -5.59 3.40
CA ASP A 4 25.60 -6.90 3.96
C ASP A 4 24.66 -6.67 5.15
N LEU A 5 23.45 -6.19 4.85
CA LEU A 5 22.31 -6.16 5.75
C LEU A 5 22.25 -7.53 6.39
N ARG A 6 22.54 -7.56 7.69
CA ARG A 6 22.59 -8.75 8.51
C ARG A 6 21.31 -9.54 8.28
N ARG A 7 21.43 -10.65 7.53
CA ARG A 7 20.30 -11.51 7.10
C ARG A 7 19.53 -12.09 8.30
N ASP A 8 20.10 -11.98 9.50
CA ASP A 8 19.54 -12.32 10.80
C ASP A 8 18.60 -11.26 11.39
N ILE A 9 18.55 -10.05 10.84
CA ILE A 9 17.71 -8.95 11.37
C ILE A 9 16.39 -8.80 10.60
N VAL A 10 16.36 -9.23 9.33
CA VAL A 10 15.19 -9.09 8.46
C VAL A 10 14.50 -10.44 8.29
N ASP A 11 13.26 -10.55 8.74
CA ASP A 11 12.40 -11.68 8.40
C ASP A 11 11.92 -11.53 6.95
N TYR A 12 12.55 -12.28 6.05
CA TYR A 12 12.23 -12.25 4.62
C TYR A 12 10.82 -12.79 4.30
N GLY A 13 10.14 -13.44 5.25
CA GLY A 13 8.74 -13.85 5.11
C GLY A 13 7.74 -12.71 5.29
N GLU A 14 8.16 -11.62 5.94
CA GLU A 14 7.29 -10.59 6.51
C GLU A 14 7.60 -9.20 5.95
N ILE A 15 7.87 -9.12 4.64
CA ILE A 15 8.19 -7.86 3.97
C ILE A 15 6.90 -7.18 3.51
N PHE A 16 6.74 -5.91 3.85
CA PHE A 16 5.71 -5.05 3.30
C PHE A 16 6.26 -3.64 3.10
N PHE A 17 5.62 -2.86 2.22
CA PHE A 17 6.02 -1.48 1.99
C PHE A 17 5.14 -0.54 2.82
N TRP A 18 5.75 0.45 3.46
CA TRP A 18 5.03 1.54 4.13
C TRP A 18 5.61 2.85 3.63
N GLY A 19 4.78 3.69 3.01
CA GLY A 19 5.21 5.02 2.59
C GLY A 19 4.11 6.05 2.63
N LYS A 20 4.54 7.31 2.71
CA LYS A 20 3.69 8.48 2.76
C LYS A 20 3.63 9.16 1.40
N GLU A 21 2.45 9.66 1.05
CA GLU A 21 2.14 10.40 -0.16
C GLU A 21 2.63 9.66 -1.41
N GLU A 22 3.35 10.34 -2.31
CA GLU A 22 3.86 9.77 -3.54
C GLU A 22 4.80 8.58 -3.30
N HIS A 23 5.60 8.60 -2.23
CA HIS A 23 6.51 7.50 -1.90
C HIS A 23 5.77 6.20 -1.58
N GLY A 24 4.60 6.30 -0.95
CA GLY A 24 3.66 5.19 -0.75
C GLY A 24 3.27 4.54 -2.08
N VAL A 25 2.92 5.36 -3.06
CA VAL A 25 2.51 4.90 -4.39
C VAL A 25 3.70 4.37 -5.20
N TRP A 26 4.89 4.97 -5.07
CA TRP A 26 6.10 4.43 -5.71
C TRP A 26 6.50 3.08 -5.15
N GLY A 27 6.35 2.87 -3.84
CA GLY A 27 6.58 1.56 -3.24
C GLY A 27 5.58 0.48 -3.67
N LEU A 28 4.40 0.88 -4.15
CA LEU A 28 3.48 -0.06 -4.80
C LEU A 28 4.10 -0.68 -6.05
N ILE A 29 4.88 0.08 -6.83
CA ILE A 29 5.58 -0.46 -8.01
C ILE A 29 6.56 -1.55 -7.58
N SER A 30 7.32 -1.34 -6.50
CA SER A 30 8.17 -2.39 -5.94
C SER A 30 7.36 -3.64 -5.56
N ALA A 31 6.18 -3.44 -4.96
CA ALA A 31 5.27 -4.53 -4.61
C ALA A 31 4.64 -5.23 -5.83
N VAL A 32 4.52 -4.58 -6.97
CA VAL A 32 4.12 -5.21 -8.24
C VAL A 32 5.22 -6.12 -8.77
N LEU A 33 6.49 -5.70 -8.63
CA LEU A 33 7.65 -6.39 -9.22
C LEU A 33 8.24 -7.49 -8.31
N ASP A 34 7.98 -7.46 -7.00
CA ASP A 34 8.58 -8.39 -6.04
C ASP A 34 7.53 -9.18 -5.25
N ASP A 35 7.42 -10.48 -5.53
CA ASP A 35 6.48 -11.42 -4.90
C ASP A 35 6.72 -11.63 -3.39
N ARG A 36 7.89 -11.26 -2.87
CA ARG A 36 8.18 -11.36 -1.43
C ARG A 36 7.42 -10.31 -0.63
N ILE A 37 7.07 -9.19 -1.25
CA ILE A 37 6.29 -8.13 -0.62
C ILE A 37 4.84 -8.61 -0.45
N LYS A 38 4.35 -8.66 0.79
CA LYS A 38 3.02 -9.13 1.18
C LYS A 38 1.92 -8.08 1.00
N GLY A 39 2.29 -6.81 1.08
CA GLY A 39 1.36 -5.71 0.93
C GLY A 39 2.00 -4.34 0.99
N VAL A 40 1.16 -3.33 0.87
CA VAL A 40 1.53 -1.92 0.77
C VAL A 40 0.62 -1.11 1.68
N VAL A 41 1.23 -0.20 2.43
CA VAL A 41 0.57 0.83 3.22
C VAL A 41 0.90 2.18 2.60
N ILE A 42 -0.14 2.91 2.19
CA ILE A 42 -0.03 4.24 1.61
C ILE A 42 -0.69 5.24 2.57
N GLU A 43 0.12 6.07 3.21
CA GLU A 43 -0.37 7.19 4.02
C GLU A 43 -0.64 8.42 3.16
N ASN A 44 -1.79 9.07 3.36
CA ASN A 44 -2.17 10.32 2.69
C ASN A 44 -1.95 10.29 1.16
N PRO A 45 -2.45 9.26 0.43
CA PRO A 45 -2.19 9.14 -1.00
C PRO A 45 -2.60 10.41 -1.76
N PRO A 46 -1.78 10.92 -2.70
CA PRO A 46 -2.21 11.98 -3.60
C PRO A 46 -3.32 11.47 -4.52
N GLN A 47 -4.11 12.37 -5.12
CA GLN A 47 -5.13 11.95 -6.10
C GLN A 47 -4.51 11.53 -7.43
N GLU A 48 -3.43 12.20 -7.81
CA GLU A 48 -2.67 11.97 -9.04
C GLU A 48 -1.17 12.02 -8.75
N LEU A 49 -0.40 11.33 -9.57
CA LEU A 49 1.06 11.38 -9.61
C LEU A 49 1.50 12.08 -10.88
N THR A 50 2.48 12.98 -10.76
CA THR A 50 3.15 13.57 -11.93
C THR A 50 4.36 12.71 -12.28
N LEU A 51 4.38 12.17 -13.50
CA LEU A 51 5.52 11.41 -14.02
C LEU A 51 6.65 12.35 -14.44
N ALA A 52 7.86 11.81 -14.57
CA ALA A 52 9.00 12.56 -15.10
C ALA A 52 8.78 13.07 -16.54
N SER A 53 7.86 12.46 -17.30
CA SER A 53 7.40 12.94 -18.61
C SER A 53 6.54 14.21 -18.54
N GLY A 54 6.09 14.61 -17.34
CA GLY A 54 5.12 15.69 -17.13
C GLY A 54 3.65 15.23 -17.22
N GLU A 55 3.40 13.95 -17.48
CA GLU A 55 2.05 13.39 -17.53
C GLU A 55 1.51 13.13 -16.12
N SER A 56 0.22 13.39 -15.91
CA SER A 56 -0.48 13.05 -14.66
C SER A 56 -1.18 11.69 -14.79
N VAL A 57 -0.96 10.82 -13.81
CA VAL A 57 -1.64 9.52 -13.70
C VAL A 57 -2.43 9.47 -12.40
N LYS A 58 -3.70 9.05 -12.46
CA LYS A 58 -4.52 8.90 -11.26
C LYS A 58 -3.96 7.79 -10.37
N THR A 59 -3.80 8.07 -9.08
CA THR A 59 -3.27 7.10 -8.10
C THR A 59 -4.10 5.82 -8.06
N VAL A 60 -5.42 5.92 -8.27
CA VAL A 60 -6.31 4.75 -8.34
C VAL A 60 -5.91 3.77 -9.46
N GLU A 61 -5.44 4.26 -10.61
CA GLU A 61 -5.01 3.39 -11.72
C GLU A 61 -3.72 2.65 -11.37
N VAL A 62 -2.81 3.31 -10.67
CA VAL A 62 -1.57 2.68 -10.19
C VAL A 62 -1.89 1.60 -9.15
N CYS A 63 -2.80 1.88 -8.22
CA CYS A 63 -3.22 0.91 -7.20
C CYS A 63 -3.91 -0.33 -7.76
N LYS A 64 -4.52 -0.26 -8.94
CA LYS A 64 -5.12 -1.42 -9.63
C LYS A 64 -4.08 -2.39 -10.19
N LEU A 65 -2.84 -1.92 -10.41
CA LEU A 65 -1.76 -2.77 -10.91
C LEU A 65 -1.24 -3.73 -9.85
N LEU A 66 -1.55 -3.48 -8.56
CA LEU A 66 -1.13 -4.37 -7.48
C LEU A 66 -1.70 -5.78 -7.73
N PRO A 67 -0.85 -6.83 -7.79
CA PRO A 67 -1.31 -8.22 -7.76
C PRO A 67 -2.15 -8.48 -6.49
N PRO A 68 -2.81 -9.63 -6.32
CA PRO A 68 -3.62 -9.93 -5.13
C PRO A 68 -2.78 -9.97 -3.84
N LYS A 69 -2.48 -8.77 -3.34
CA LYS A 69 -1.68 -8.41 -2.18
C LYS A 69 -2.46 -7.37 -1.40
N ARG A 70 -2.17 -7.27 -0.12
CA ARG A 70 -2.93 -6.38 0.76
C ARG A 70 -2.55 -4.91 0.52
N LEU A 71 -3.54 -4.06 0.34
CA LEU A 71 -3.40 -2.62 0.23
C LEU A 71 -4.12 -1.94 1.39
N VAL A 72 -3.39 -1.10 2.11
CA VAL A 72 -3.92 -0.24 3.16
C VAL A 72 -3.76 1.21 2.76
N VAL A 73 -4.83 1.98 2.88
CA VAL A 73 -4.82 3.43 2.69
C VAL A 73 -5.10 4.10 4.03
N LEU A 74 -4.16 4.93 4.48
CA LEU A 74 -4.22 5.64 5.76
C LEU A 74 -4.37 7.14 5.56
N GLY A 75 -5.06 7.82 6.49
CA GLY A 75 -5.11 9.28 6.52
C GLY A 75 -5.73 9.88 5.26
N HIS A 76 -6.68 9.19 4.63
CA HIS A 76 -7.28 9.63 3.37
C HIS A 76 -8.11 10.91 3.47
N GLY A 77 -8.34 11.45 4.68
CA GLY A 77 -8.84 12.81 4.91
C GLY A 77 -10.11 13.17 4.13
N GLY A 78 -11.04 12.23 3.98
CA GLY A 78 -12.29 12.45 3.24
C GLY A 78 -12.19 12.51 1.70
N LYS A 79 -11.11 12.00 1.07
CA LYS A 79 -10.98 11.86 -0.40
C LYS A 79 -11.97 10.82 -0.97
N SER A 80 -13.26 11.13 -0.97
CA SER A 80 -14.34 10.16 -1.25
C SER A 80 -14.26 9.51 -2.63
N GLU A 81 -13.94 10.27 -3.69
CA GLU A 81 -13.87 9.75 -5.06
C GLU A 81 -12.74 8.73 -5.26
N PHE A 82 -11.57 8.99 -4.67
CA PHE A 82 -10.44 8.07 -4.71
C PHE A 82 -10.76 6.73 -4.03
N LEU A 83 -11.36 6.80 -2.84
CA LEU A 83 -11.74 5.62 -2.07
C LEU A 83 -12.84 4.82 -2.79
N ALA A 84 -13.85 5.51 -3.31
CA ALA A 84 -14.92 4.89 -4.09
C ALA A 84 -14.36 4.19 -5.34
N GLY A 85 -13.40 4.81 -6.02
CA GLY A 85 -12.70 4.23 -7.17
C GLY A 85 -11.93 2.95 -6.81
N LEU A 86 -11.20 2.96 -5.68
CA LEU A 86 -10.49 1.77 -5.20
C LEU A 86 -11.45 0.65 -4.79
N ILE A 87 -12.48 0.97 -4.01
CA ILE A 87 -13.48 0.01 -3.56
C ILE A 87 -14.12 -0.67 -4.77
N LYS A 88 -14.54 0.12 -5.76
CA LYS A 88 -15.13 -0.40 -7.00
C LYS A 88 -14.16 -1.34 -7.71
N ALA A 89 -12.93 -0.90 -7.94
CA ALA A 89 -11.95 -1.67 -8.70
C ALA A 89 -11.57 -3.01 -8.01
N TYR A 90 -11.37 -3.00 -6.68
CA TYR A 90 -11.05 -4.21 -5.94
C TYR A 90 -12.25 -5.15 -5.78
N THR A 91 -13.47 -4.61 -5.78
CA THR A 91 -14.70 -5.44 -5.79
C THR A 91 -14.91 -6.10 -7.15
N GLU A 92 -14.74 -5.37 -8.26
CA GLU A 92 -14.84 -5.91 -9.62
C GLU A 92 -13.79 -6.99 -9.90
N ALA A 93 -12.65 -6.94 -9.21
CA ALA A 93 -11.57 -7.91 -9.32
C ALA A 93 -11.68 -9.11 -8.35
N ASP A 94 -12.76 -9.21 -7.56
CA ASP A 94 -12.97 -10.20 -6.50
C ASP A 94 -11.84 -10.25 -5.46
N ARG A 95 -11.39 -9.06 -5.02
CA ARG A 95 -10.24 -8.88 -4.10
C ARG A 95 -10.56 -7.86 -3.01
N ARG A 96 -11.83 -7.65 -2.67
CA ARG A 96 -12.25 -6.61 -1.72
C ARG A 96 -11.64 -6.81 -0.34
N GLU A 97 -11.43 -8.05 0.05
CA GLU A 97 -10.78 -8.48 1.29
C GLU A 97 -9.30 -8.08 1.38
N ASN A 98 -8.67 -7.77 0.25
CA ASN A 98 -7.28 -7.28 0.20
C ASN A 98 -7.18 -5.76 0.33
N LEU A 99 -8.29 -5.05 0.58
CA LEU A 99 -8.33 -3.60 0.67
C LEU A 99 -8.81 -3.14 2.04
N ARG A 100 -8.04 -2.26 2.69
CA ARG A 100 -8.37 -1.67 3.98
C ARG A 100 -8.14 -0.15 3.98
N PHE A 101 -8.96 0.55 4.74
CA PHE A 101 -8.90 1.99 4.93
C PHE A 101 -8.86 2.31 6.42
N GLU A 102 -8.05 3.27 6.82
CA GLU A 102 -8.07 3.85 8.16
C GLU A 102 -7.93 5.37 8.08
N GLU A 103 -8.71 6.09 8.89
CA GLU A 103 -8.65 7.56 8.95
C GLU A 103 -7.63 8.06 9.97
N GLU A 104 -7.44 7.30 11.05
CA GLU A 104 -6.59 7.67 12.18
C GLU A 104 -5.17 7.15 12.01
N THR A 105 -4.21 7.94 12.48
CA THR A 105 -2.81 7.54 12.62
C THR A 105 -2.46 7.47 14.10
N GLY A 106 -1.89 6.34 14.54
CA GLY A 106 -1.51 6.14 15.94
C GLY A 106 -0.85 4.79 16.15
N ARG A 107 -0.13 4.62 17.26
CA ARG A 107 0.66 3.40 17.53
C ARG A 107 -0.17 2.13 17.47
N ASP A 108 -1.34 2.12 18.10
CA ASP A 108 -2.24 0.97 18.14
C ASP A 108 -2.85 0.66 16.77
N VAL A 109 -3.08 1.71 15.96
CA VAL A 109 -3.55 1.57 14.59
C VAL A 109 -2.45 0.96 13.71
N MET A 110 -1.21 1.42 13.86
CA MET A 110 -0.06 0.86 13.14
C MET A 110 0.12 -0.63 13.40
N GLU A 111 0.01 -1.07 14.65
CA GLU A 111 0.16 -2.48 15.01
C GLU A 111 -0.94 -3.36 14.38
N LYS A 112 -2.19 -2.88 14.38
CA LYS A 112 -3.31 -3.54 13.68
C LYS A 112 -3.09 -3.62 12.18
N ILE A 113 -2.58 -2.56 11.57
CA ILE A 113 -2.28 -2.51 10.13
C ILE A 113 -1.19 -3.51 9.77
N ILE A 114 -0.09 -3.52 10.53
CA ILE A 114 1.02 -4.45 10.31
C ILE A 114 0.53 -5.88 10.38
N ASN A 115 -0.19 -6.24 11.45
CA ASN A 115 -0.71 -7.60 11.61
C ASN A 115 -1.67 -7.97 10.47
N TRP A 116 -2.55 -7.06 10.07
CA TRP A 116 -3.48 -7.30 8.97
C TRP A 116 -2.75 -7.48 7.62
N VAL A 117 -1.78 -6.62 7.30
CA VAL A 117 -0.97 -6.71 6.06
C VAL A 117 -0.22 -8.04 6.00
N LEU A 118 0.32 -8.49 7.13
CA LEU A 118 1.04 -9.76 7.24
C LEU A 118 0.10 -10.97 7.33
N GLY A 119 -1.20 -10.77 7.55
CA GLY A 119 -2.19 -11.86 7.63
C GLY A 119 -2.18 -12.57 8.97
N ARG A 120 -1.63 -11.92 9.99
CA ARG A 120 -1.67 -12.36 11.37
C ARG A 120 -3.04 -11.94 11.91
N THR A 121 -3.89 -12.90 12.24
CA THR A 121 -5.17 -12.65 12.90
C THR A 121 -4.94 -11.98 14.26
N CYS A 122 -5.61 -10.85 14.50
CA CYS A 122 -5.87 -10.32 15.84
C CYS A 122 -7.17 -10.93 16.39
#